data_AF-R7MGQ3-F1
#
_entry.id   AF-R7MGQ3-F1
#
_cell.length_a   1.000
_cell.length_b   1.000
_cell.length_c   1.000
_cell.angle_alpha   90.00
_cell.angle_beta   90.00
_cell.angle_gamma   90.00
#
_symmetry.space_group_name_H-M   'P 1'
#
loop_
_entity.id
_entity.type
_entity.pdbx_description
1 polymer ?
#
loop_
_entity_poly.entity_id
_entity_poly.type
_entity_poly.pdbx_seq_one_letter_code
_entity_poly.pdbx_strand_id
1 'polypeptide(L)' 'MTEKITIRSDRDTDYKFMYKGEEVVLGAGKIIGIADGLEHVVLPTCAMKIMNNLIVIKDDVKK' A
#
# COMPACT_ATOMS: atom_id res chain seq x y z
N MET A 1 -16.94 12.60 1.13
CA MET A 1 -16.33 11.92 2.30
C MET A 1 -15.33 10.94 1.73
N THR A 2 -14.04 11.19 1.90
CA THR A 2 -13.01 10.32 1.33
C THR A 2 -12.99 9.03 2.12
N GLU A 3 -13.12 7.89 1.44
CA GLU A 3 -13.15 6.59 2.10
C GLU A 3 -11.74 6.25 2.59
N LYS A 4 -11.62 5.98 3.90
CA LYS A 4 -10.38 5.49 4.48
C LYS A 4 -10.01 4.15 3.85
N ILE A 5 -8.78 4.04 3.36
CA ILE A 5 -8.23 2.82 2.78
C ILE A 5 -7.16 2.26 3.72
N THR A 6 -7.15 0.95 3.89
CA THR A 6 -6.14 0.22 4.65
C THR A 6 -5.18 -0.42 3.67
N ILE A 7 -3.89 -0.25 3.88
CA ILE A 7 -2.83 -0.89 3.11
C ILE A 7 -2.08 -1.83 4.04
N ARG A 8 -1.94 -3.08 3.65
CA ARG A 8 -1.19 -4.12 4.36
C ARG A 8 -0.06 -4.63 3.48
N SER A 9 1.13 -4.72 4.04
CA SER A 9 2.24 -5.46 3.43
C SER A 9 2.15 -6.91 3.85
N ASP A 10 2.06 -7.82 2.88
CA ASP A 10 2.23 -9.26 3.04
C ASP A 10 3.61 -9.71 2.54
N ARG A 11 4.50 -8.74 2.31
CA ARG A 11 5.88 -8.96 1.87
C ARG A 11 6.78 -9.22 3.08
N ASP A 12 7.85 -9.97 2.83
CA ASP A 12 8.95 -10.17 3.80
C ASP A 12 9.92 -8.99 3.84
N THR A 13 9.73 -7.99 2.96
CA THR A 13 10.59 -6.80 2.84
C THR A 13 9.78 -5.52 2.98
N ASP A 14 10.47 -4.44 3.34
CA ASP A 14 9.88 -3.12 3.45
C ASP A 14 9.43 -2.61 2.08
N TYR A 15 8.19 -2.11 2.02
CA TYR A 15 7.60 -1.56 0.81
C TYR A 15 7.54 -0.05 0.90
N LYS A 16 8.15 0.62 -0.09
CA LYS A 16 8.15 2.08 -0.19
C LYS A 16 7.13 2.52 -1.22
N PHE A 17 6.32 3.51 -0.87
CA PHE A 17 5.37 4.14 -1.79
C PHE A 17 5.29 5.64 -1.49
N MET A 18 4.77 6.43 -2.44
CA MET A 18 4.57 7.86 -2.18
C MET A 18 3.14 8.13 -1.71
N TYR A 19 3.01 8.98 -0.70
CA TYR A 19 1.73 9.49 -0.21
C TYR A 19 1.84 11.00 -0.03
N LYS A 20 0.98 11.78 -0.68
CA LYS A 20 1.00 13.27 -0.64
C LYS A 20 2.36 13.89 -1.00
N GLY A 21 3.15 13.19 -1.83
CA GLY A 21 4.49 13.63 -2.23
C GLY A 21 5.60 13.25 -1.24
N GLU A 22 5.27 12.57 -0.14
CA GLU A 22 6.23 12.05 0.83
C GLU A 22 6.46 10.54 0.62
N GLU A 23 7.69 10.07 0.82
CA GLU A 23 7.99 8.63 0.81
C GLU A 23 7.52 8.01 2.12
N VAL A 24 6.60 7.05 2.03
CA VAL A 24 6.12 6.24 3.14
C VAL A 24 6.72 4.85 3.04
N VAL A 25 7.33 4.41 4.14
CA VAL A 25 7.88 3.06 4.28
C VAL A 25 6.88 2.21 5.06
N LEU A 26 6.27 1.23 4.38
CA LEU A 26 5.45 0.20 4.99
C LEU A 26 6.32 -1.01 5.31
N GLY A 27 6.62 -1.21 6.58
CA GLY A 27 7.44 -2.34 7.02
C GLY A 27 6.85 -3.70 6.63
N ALA A 28 7.70 -4.70 6.48
CA ALA A 28 7.28 -6.10 6.25
C ALA A 28 6.20 -6.54 7.25
N GLY A 29 5.10 -7.12 6.75
CA GLY A 29 3.97 -7.56 7.59
C GLY A 29 3.15 -6.45 8.27
N LYS A 30 3.45 -5.16 8.03
CA LYS A 30 2.75 -4.03 8.68
C LYS A 30 1.48 -3.61 7.95
N ILE A 31 0.63 -2.90 8.69
CA ILE A 31 -0.64 -2.36 8.21
C ILE A 31 -0.67 -0.85 8.49
N ILE A 32 -1.09 -0.06 7.52
CA ILE A 32 -1.30 1.39 7.61
C ILE A 32 -2.69 1.77 7.12
N GLY A 33 -3.29 2.80 7.71
CA GLY A 33 -4.55 3.37 7.24
C GLY A 33 -4.35 4.75 6.63
N ILE A 34 -4.82 4.94 5.40
CA ILE A 34 -4.81 6.20 4.65
C ILE A 34 -6.20 6.84 4.74
N ALA A 35 -6.28 8.03 5.35
CA ALA A 35 -7.55 8.73 5.53
C ALA A 35 -8.09 9.36 4.23
N ASP A 36 -7.20 9.77 3.33
CA ASP A 36 -7.53 10.45 2.07
C ASP A 36 -7.66 9.48 0.87
N GLY A 37 -7.93 8.18 1.14
CA GLY A 37 -8.07 7.17 0.09
C GLY A 37 -6.80 6.98 -0.75
N LEU A 38 -6.96 6.73 -2.05
CA LEU A 38 -5.86 6.52 -3.01
C LEU A 38 -5.50 7.78 -3.82
N GLU A 39 -6.19 8.90 -3.60
CA GLU A 39 -6.07 10.10 -4.45
C GLU A 39 -4.63 10.66 -4.52
N HIS A 40 -3.90 10.55 -3.40
CA HIS A 40 -2.52 11.00 -3.30
C HIS A 40 -1.53 9.85 -3.11
N VAL A 41 -1.95 8.61 -3.36
CA VAL A 41 -1.11 7.41 -3.17
C VAL A 41 -0.58 6.98 -4.53
N VAL A 42 0.75 6.92 -4.65
CA VAL A 42 1.44 6.35 -5.81
C VAL A 42 2.13 5.07 -5.38
N LEU A 43 1.56 3.95 -5.80
CA LEU A 43 2.10 2.61 -5.57
C LEU A 43 3.04 2.25 -6.73
N PRO A 44 4.33 1.99 -6.49
CA PRO A 44 5.20 1.40 -7.52
C PRO A 44 4.69 0.02 -7.96
N THR A 45 5.10 -0.41 -9.15
CA THR A 45 4.73 -1.69 -9.75
C THR A 45 4.99 -2.84 -8.79
N CYS A 46 3.92 -3.54 -8.40
CA CYS A 46 3.98 -4.69 -7.50
C CYS A 46 2.73 -5.55 -7.68
N ALA A 47 2.80 -6.81 -7.23
CA ALA A 47 1.61 -7.63 -7.10
C ALA A 47 0.77 -7.11 -5.93
N MET A 48 -0.49 -6.79 -6.18
CA MET A 48 -1.41 -6.33 -5.14
C MET A 48 -2.77 -6.98 -5.28
N LYS A 49 -3.44 -7.18 -4.14
CA LYS A 49 -4.82 -7.65 -4.07
C LYS A 49 -5.68 -6.57 -3.43
N ILE A 50 -6.72 -6.13 -4.13
CA ILE A 50 -7.67 -5.13 -3.63
C ILE A 50 -8.95 -5.85 -3.20
N MET A 51 -9.42 -5.60 -1.98
CA MET A 51 -10.65 -6.15 -1.40
C MET A 51 -11.36 -5.04 -0.62
N ASN A 52 -12.41 -4.46 -1.19
CA ASN A 52 -13.11 -3.29 -0.64
C ASN A 52 -12.12 -2.16 -0.34
N ASN A 53 -12.01 -1.76 0.94
CA ASN A 53 -11.10 -0.71 1.40
C ASN A 53 -9.76 -1.26 1.91
N LEU A 54 -9.39 -2.49 1.54
CA LEU A 54 -8.13 -3.13 1.90
C LEU A 54 -7.28 -3.42 0.66
N ILE A 55 -6.05 -2.92 0.66
CA ILE A 55 -5.03 -3.23 -0.35
C ILE A 55 -3.98 -4.08 0.31
N VAL A 56 -3.72 -5.26 -0.24
CA VAL A 56 -2.67 -6.17 0.22
C VAL A 56 -1.55 -6.14 -0.79
N ILE A 57 -0.41 -5.60 -0.41
CA ILE A 57 0.82 -5.58 -1.20
C ILE A 57 1.51 -6.93 -1.04
N LYS A 58 1.86 -7.57 -2.15
CA LYS A 58 2.53 -8.86 -2.24
C LYS A 58 3.82 -8.74 -3.03
N ASP A 59 4.71 -9.72 -2.88
CA ASP A 59 5.89 -9.80 -3.72
C ASP A 59 5.49 -10.05 -5.19
N ASP A 60 6.17 -9.33 -6.09
CA ASP A 60 5.90 -9.42 -7.52
C ASP A 60 6.17 -10.85 -8.00
N VAL A 61 5.24 -11.39 -8.78
CA VAL A 61 5.28 -12.80 -9.24
C VAL A 61 6.25 -12.95 -10.43
N LYS A 62 6.75 -11.85 -11.01
CA LYS A 62 7.76 -11.90 -12.07
C LYS A 62 9.15 -12.11 -11.48
N LYS A 63 9.46 -13.37 -11.13
CA LYS A 63 10.84 -13.87 -11.19
C LYS A 63 11.19 -14.29 -12.61
#